data_AF-A0A933X0W5-F1
#
_entry.id   AF-A0A933X0W5-F1
#
_cell.length_a   1.000
_cell.length_b   1.000
_cell.length_c   1.000
_cell.angle_alpha   90.00
_cell.angle_beta   90.00
_cell.angle_gamma   90.00
#
_symmetry.space_group_name_H-M   'P 1'
#
loop_
_entity.id
_entity.type
_entity.pdbx_description
1 polymer ?
#
loop_
_entity_poly.entity_id
_entity_poly.type
_entity_poly.pdbx_seq_one_letter_code
_entity_poly.pdbx_strand_id
1 'polypeptide(L)'
;MNAQHAQPLSPHSQQGRRALVVGLGDTGASCVRWLIEHDAQVRATDTRAAPPHAQHLSEAFPEVQLTLGGFNADDFAWADLIVVSPGVPVATPEIQAAQAQGKDIVGDVELFARAIAGSGAKVIAITGSNGKSTVTSLAHHLCAAAGFDAVMAGNIGLPVLDALDNRETAGGDPDVWVLELSSFQLETTHSLHADAATVLNVSEDHLDRYDGMAGYIAAKARVFAGNGAQILNRDDPVVRAMALPGRTVTTFGLPPSPAGGRAGDEGAASAVAASQALLPHPNPPPGGEGAFGLLPHQGGVWLALGDKPLYAVDQLPIAGLHNAANVLAALALCQAIGIPLARLLPGLASFRGLPHRVEPVDEVHGRTFFDDSKGTNVGATVAALLGFARPVVLIAGGDGKGQDFTPLREAVKNARAVVQIGRDGPRIEAAIAGACPVLREESMEQAVWRAYEASQPGDVILMSPACASFDMFRNYAHRAEVFIAAVKVLAAHGGERRMNKDRRHAEEERRRGRDVP
;
A
#
# COMPACT_ATOMS: atom_id res chain seq x y z
N MET A 1 -39.54 42.99 -6.09
CA MET A 1 -39.26 41.86 -5.18
C MET A 1 -39.30 40.59 -6.02
N ASN A 2 -38.16 40.22 -6.62
CA ASN A 2 -38.05 38.97 -7.36
C ASN A 2 -37.56 37.91 -6.38
N ALA A 3 -38.46 37.02 -5.96
CA ALA A 3 -38.08 35.79 -5.31
C ALA A 3 -37.32 34.94 -6.32
N GLN A 4 -35.99 34.91 -6.21
CA GLN A 4 -35.20 33.87 -6.86
C GLN A 4 -35.62 32.54 -6.25
N HIS A 5 -36.21 31.68 -7.06
CA HIS A 5 -36.39 30.27 -6.71
C HIS A 5 -35.00 29.67 -6.48
N ALA A 6 -34.61 29.53 -5.21
CA ALA A 6 -33.49 28.69 -4.83
C ALA A 6 -33.78 27.29 -5.38
N GLN A 7 -32.93 26.80 -6.28
CA GLN A 7 -33.00 25.40 -6.69
C GLN A 7 -32.86 24.54 -5.43
N PRO A 8 -33.60 23.44 -5.30
CA PRO A 8 -33.40 22.53 -4.18
C PRO A 8 -31.94 22.09 -4.16
N LEU A 9 -31.27 22.30 -3.03
CA LEU A 9 -29.89 21.86 -2.81
C LEU A 9 -29.82 20.37 -3.14
N SER A 10 -28.75 19.95 -3.81
CA SER A 10 -28.52 18.53 -4.06
C SER A 10 -28.52 17.78 -2.71
N PRO A 11 -29.00 16.53 -2.66
CA PRO A 11 -28.97 15.73 -1.43
C PRO A 11 -27.55 15.49 -0.88
N HIS A 12 -26.52 15.90 -1.63
CA HIS A 12 -25.10 15.80 -1.28
C HIS A 12 -24.47 17.16 -0.92
N SER A 13 -25.23 18.25 -0.93
CA SER A 13 -24.75 19.58 -0.56
C SER A 13 -24.30 19.62 0.91
N GLN A 14 -23.16 20.25 1.16
CA GLN A 14 -22.66 20.51 2.52
C GLN A 14 -23.10 21.87 3.05
N GLN A 15 -23.75 22.68 2.22
CA GLN A 15 -24.12 24.05 2.55
C GLN A 15 -25.00 24.10 3.80
N GLY A 16 -24.52 24.79 4.83
CA GLY A 16 -25.18 24.97 6.12
C GLY A 16 -25.19 23.75 7.04
N ARG A 17 -24.58 22.62 6.66
CA ARG A 17 -24.47 21.45 7.54
C ARG A 17 -23.50 21.70 8.68
N ARG A 18 -23.82 21.17 9.86
CA ARG A 18 -22.91 21.16 11.02
C ARG A 18 -22.03 19.92 10.95
N ALA A 19 -20.79 20.09 10.51
CA ALA A 19 -19.84 19.03 10.29
C ALA A 19 -18.79 18.98 11.41
N LEU A 20 -18.63 17.81 12.04
CA LEU A 20 -17.55 17.53 12.96
C LEU A 20 -16.53 16.61 12.28
N VAL A 21 -15.29 17.08 12.16
CA VAL A 21 -14.17 16.25 11.73
C VAL A 21 -13.50 15.61 12.96
N VAL A 22 -13.49 14.28 13.01
CA VAL A 22 -12.92 13.50 14.12
C VAL A 22 -11.57 12.91 13.70
N GLY A 23 -10.51 13.44 14.30
CA GLY A 23 -9.13 13.18 13.93
C GLY A 23 -8.68 14.10 12.79
N LEU A 24 -7.64 14.90 13.04
CA LEU A 24 -7.03 15.77 12.02
C LEU A 24 -6.07 14.94 11.15
N GLY A 25 -4.75 15.05 11.35
CA GLY A 25 -3.78 14.49 10.41
C GLY A 25 -3.98 15.06 8.99
N ASP A 26 -3.34 14.45 7.99
CA ASP A 26 -3.44 14.96 6.61
C ASP A 26 -4.87 14.86 6.06
N THR A 27 -5.53 13.71 6.25
CA THR A 27 -6.91 13.46 5.79
C THR A 27 -7.92 14.37 6.47
N GLY A 28 -7.90 14.49 7.81
CA GLY A 28 -8.86 15.33 8.52
C GLY A 28 -8.67 16.81 8.22
N ALA A 29 -7.43 17.28 8.06
CA ALA A 29 -7.17 18.65 7.63
C ALA A 29 -7.72 18.93 6.23
N SER A 30 -7.62 17.96 5.32
CA SER A 30 -8.26 18.04 3.99
C SER A 30 -9.78 18.12 4.08
N CYS A 31 -10.41 17.30 4.95
CA CYS A 31 -11.85 17.38 5.20
C CYS A 31 -12.28 18.74 5.73
N VAL A 32 -11.54 19.34 6.67
CA VAL A 32 -11.85 20.66 7.23
C VAL A 32 -11.87 21.72 6.12
N ARG A 33 -10.82 21.79 5.28
CA ARG A 33 -10.74 22.76 4.18
C ARG A 33 -11.89 22.60 3.20
N TRP A 34 -12.07 21.39 2.68
CA TRP A 34 -13.07 21.10 1.67
C TRP A 34 -14.50 21.40 2.16
N LEU A 35 -14.80 21.08 3.43
CA LEU A 35 -16.11 21.38 4.03
C LEU A 35 -16.37 22.89 4.16
N ILE A 36 -15.35 23.68 4.50
CA ILE A 36 -15.48 25.15 4.59
C ILE A 36 -15.72 25.76 3.21
N GLU A 37 -14.96 25.32 2.20
CA GLU A 37 -15.13 25.75 0.81
C GLU A 37 -16.51 25.39 0.24
N HIS A 38 -17.16 24.39 0.83
CA HIS A 38 -18.52 23.96 0.50
C HIS A 38 -19.60 24.47 1.49
N ASP A 39 -19.33 25.62 2.13
CA ASP A 39 -20.26 26.36 3.01
C ASP A 39 -20.79 25.56 4.23
N ALA A 40 -20.06 24.54 4.70
CA ALA A 40 -20.41 23.85 5.95
C ALA A 40 -19.95 24.65 7.18
N GLN A 41 -20.68 24.52 8.29
CA GLN A 41 -20.17 24.94 9.60
C GLN A 41 -19.29 23.81 10.14
N VAL A 42 -18.02 24.10 10.43
CA VAL A 42 -17.04 23.06 10.76
C VAL A 42 -16.54 23.19 12.20
N ARG A 43 -16.52 22.06 12.91
CA ARG A 43 -15.71 21.84 14.10
C ARG A 43 -14.76 20.68 13.85
N ALA A 44 -13.64 20.64 14.54
CA ALA A 44 -12.77 19.47 14.53
C ALA A 44 -12.30 19.09 15.93
N THR A 45 -12.13 17.78 16.13
CA THR A 45 -11.67 17.23 17.42
C THR A 45 -10.58 16.19 17.22
N ASP A 46 -9.61 16.13 18.13
CA ASP A 46 -8.52 15.16 18.10
C ASP A 46 -8.10 14.76 19.52
N THR A 47 -7.78 13.48 19.72
CA THR A 47 -7.33 12.97 21.02
C THR A 47 -5.94 13.46 21.40
N ARG A 48 -5.13 13.88 20.43
CA ARG A 48 -3.80 14.45 20.67
C ARG A 48 -3.93 15.90 21.10
N ALA A 49 -3.06 16.33 22.02
CA ALA A 49 -2.99 17.74 22.42
C ALA A 49 -2.41 18.66 21.32
N ALA A 50 -1.55 18.11 20.46
CA ALA A 50 -0.92 18.82 19.34
C ALA A 50 -0.88 17.91 18.09
N PRO A 51 -2.03 17.66 17.43
CA PRO A 51 -2.05 16.89 16.20
C PRO A 51 -1.44 17.70 15.04
N PRO A 52 -0.95 17.02 13.99
CA PRO A 52 -0.50 17.70 12.76
C PRO A 52 -1.58 18.64 12.21
N HIS A 53 -1.15 19.76 11.62
CA HIS A 53 -1.97 20.80 10.99
C HIS A 53 -2.88 21.64 11.91
N ALA A 54 -3.03 21.33 13.20
CA ALA A 54 -3.91 22.09 14.09
C ALA A 54 -3.57 23.59 14.15
N GLN A 55 -2.28 23.93 14.30
CA GLN A 55 -1.85 25.32 14.32
C GLN A 55 -2.19 26.04 13.01
N HIS A 56 -1.84 25.43 11.88
CA HIS A 56 -2.10 26.00 10.56
C HIS A 56 -3.61 26.21 10.31
N LEU A 57 -4.44 25.24 10.68
CA LEU A 57 -5.89 25.36 10.57
C LEU A 57 -6.45 26.48 11.45
N SER A 58 -5.95 26.63 12.68
CA SER A 58 -6.39 27.73 13.57
C SER A 58 -5.98 29.11 13.07
N GLU A 59 -4.87 29.22 12.35
CA GLU A 59 -4.39 30.47 11.75
C GLU A 59 -5.14 30.81 10.46
N ALA A 60 -5.39 29.80 9.61
CA ALA A 60 -6.05 29.97 8.32
C ALA A 60 -7.58 30.11 8.43
N PHE A 61 -8.20 29.43 9.40
CA PHE A 61 -9.65 29.35 9.60
C PHE A 61 -10.01 29.58 11.08
N PRO A 62 -9.86 30.81 11.60
CA PRO A 62 -10.08 31.13 13.01
C PRO A 62 -11.53 30.88 13.49
N GLU A 63 -12.49 30.75 12.58
CA GLU A 63 -13.88 30.39 12.83
C GLU A 63 -14.08 28.89 13.17
N VAL A 64 -13.11 28.03 12.84
CA VAL A 64 -13.20 26.60 13.12
C VAL A 64 -12.88 26.35 14.59
N GLN A 65 -13.86 25.81 15.32
CA GLN A 65 -13.62 25.37 16.70
C GLN A 65 -12.81 24.07 16.71
N LEU A 66 -11.62 24.10 17.33
CA LEU A 66 -10.75 22.94 17.53
C LEU A 66 -10.79 22.48 19.00
N THR A 67 -11.21 21.24 19.23
CA THR A 67 -11.18 20.58 20.55
C THR A 67 -10.08 19.53 20.58
N LEU A 68 -8.99 19.80 21.31
CA LEU A 68 -7.78 18.98 21.33
C LEU A 68 -7.54 18.33 22.69
N GLY A 69 -6.84 17.19 22.70
CA GLY A 69 -6.47 16.46 23.92
C GLY A 69 -7.56 15.51 24.44
N GLY A 70 -8.59 15.24 23.63
CA GLY A 70 -9.70 14.37 23.98
C GLY A 70 -10.94 14.67 23.16
N PHE A 71 -11.98 13.84 23.32
CA PHE A 71 -13.28 14.04 22.70
C PHE A 71 -14.24 14.73 23.66
N ASN A 72 -15.02 15.67 23.13
CA ASN A 72 -16.05 16.38 23.88
C ASN A 72 -17.44 16.00 23.35
N ALA A 73 -18.30 15.47 24.21
CA ALA A 73 -19.66 15.06 23.86
C ALA A 73 -20.49 16.19 23.21
N ASP A 74 -20.25 17.45 23.58
CA ASP A 74 -20.98 18.59 23.02
C ASP A 74 -20.68 18.78 21.52
N ASP A 75 -19.47 18.47 21.07
CA ASP A 75 -19.12 18.53 19.64
C ASP A 75 -19.85 17.46 18.85
N PHE A 76 -19.89 16.23 19.39
CA PHE A 76 -20.65 15.14 18.79
C PHE A 76 -22.14 15.44 18.79
N ALA A 77 -22.70 16.02 19.85
CA ALA A 77 -24.11 16.39 19.94
C ALA A 77 -24.50 17.51 18.97
N TRP A 78 -23.62 18.48 18.76
CA TRP A 78 -23.81 19.61 17.84
C TRP A 78 -23.85 19.19 16.37
N ALA A 79 -23.07 18.17 15.97
CA ALA A 79 -22.92 17.79 14.57
C ALA A 79 -24.12 17.03 14.00
N ASP A 80 -24.44 17.32 12.73
CA ASP A 80 -25.37 16.53 11.89
C ASP A 80 -24.59 15.61 10.93
N LEU A 81 -23.34 15.97 10.62
CA LEU A 81 -22.39 15.20 9.83
C LEU A 81 -21.13 14.97 10.67
N ILE A 82 -20.69 13.72 10.78
CA ILE A 82 -19.43 13.36 11.45
C ILE A 82 -18.51 12.71 10.43
N VAL A 83 -17.38 13.36 10.16
CA VAL A 83 -16.36 12.88 9.23
C VAL A 83 -15.22 12.28 10.03
N VAL A 84 -15.13 10.95 10.01
CA VAL A 84 -14.17 10.18 10.79
C VAL A 84 -12.92 9.95 9.95
N SER A 85 -11.78 10.46 10.43
CA SER A 85 -10.48 10.18 9.82
C SER A 85 -10.14 8.69 9.95
N PRO A 86 -9.50 8.06 8.94
CA PRO A 86 -9.23 6.62 8.93
C PRO A 86 -8.44 6.12 10.15
N GLY A 87 -7.61 6.98 10.74
CA GLY A 87 -6.83 6.67 11.94
C GLY A 87 -7.67 6.50 13.22
N VAL A 88 -8.93 6.95 13.22
CA VAL A 88 -9.83 6.86 14.39
C VAL A 88 -10.71 5.62 14.29
N PRO A 89 -10.76 4.77 15.34
CA PRO A 89 -11.70 3.65 15.43
C PRO A 89 -13.16 4.06 15.26
N VAL A 90 -13.86 3.45 14.29
CA VAL A 90 -15.33 3.61 14.22
C VAL A 90 -15.99 3.05 15.49
N ALA A 91 -15.33 2.08 16.14
CA ALA A 91 -15.72 1.53 17.45
C ALA A 91 -15.51 2.49 18.63
N THR A 92 -14.93 3.68 18.42
CA THR A 92 -14.81 4.70 19.46
C THR A 92 -16.20 5.00 20.08
N PRO A 93 -16.33 5.04 21.42
CA PRO A 93 -17.62 5.15 22.10
C PRO A 93 -18.47 6.34 21.64
N GLU A 94 -17.86 7.50 21.43
CA GLU A 94 -18.54 8.72 20.99
C GLU A 94 -19.11 8.59 19.57
N ILE A 95 -18.37 7.90 18.68
CA ILE A 95 -18.82 7.62 17.30
C ILE A 95 -19.98 6.60 17.33
N GLN A 96 -19.87 5.55 18.14
CA GLN A 96 -20.95 4.56 18.30
C GLN A 96 -22.23 5.19 18.88
N ALA A 97 -22.09 6.09 19.86
CA ALA A 97 -23.20 6.82 20.44
C ALA A 97 -23.89 7.74 19.40
N ALA A 98 -23.10 8.44 18.58
CA ALA A 98 -23.63 9.23 17.48
C ALA A 98 -24.33 8.37 16.41
N GLN A 99 -23.80 7.19 16.11
CA GLN A 99 -24.40 6.25 15.16
C GLN A 99 -25.75 5.75 15.66
N ALA A 100 -25.86 5.40 16.94
CA ALA A 100 -27.10 4.99 17.58
C ALA A 100 -28.18 6.08 17.58
N GLN A 101 -27.78 7.36 17.46
CA GLN A 101 -28.68 8.51 17.32
C GLN A 101 -29.05 8.79 15.85
N GLY A 102 -28.59 7.98 14.90
CA GLY A 102 -28.89 8.14 13.47
C GLY A 102 -28.14 9.30 12.79
N LYS A 103 -27.01 9.76 13.36
CA LYS A 103 -26.18 10.79 12.73
C LYS A 103 -25.50 10.26 11.47
N ASP A 104 -25.27 11.13 10.49
CA ASP A 104 -24.55 10.78 9.26
C ASP A 104 -23.05 10.68 9.56
N ILE A 105 -22.53 9.45 9.57
CA ILE A 105 -21.12 9.16 9.88
C ILE A 105 -20.45 8.65 8.62
N VAL A 106 -19.40 9.36 8.20
CA VAL A 106 -18.72 9.15 6.92
C VAL A 106 -17.21 9.30 7.04
N GLY A 107 -16.49 8.92 5.98
CA GLY A 107 -15.08 9.25 5.79
C GLY A 107 -14.87 10.28 4.67
N ASP A 108 -13.61 10.63 4.43
CA ASP A 108 -13.17 11.46 3.30
C ASP A 108 -13.59 10.86 1.95
N VAL A 109 -13.41 9.55 1.78
CA VAL A 109 -13.75 8.82 0.54
C VAL A 109 -15.26 8.82 0.27
N GLU A 110 -16.08 8.81 1.32
CA GLU A 110 -17.53 8.89 1.18
C GLU A 110 -17.98 10.31 0.77
N LEU A 111 -17.38 11.36 1.33
CA LEU A 111 -17.62 12.73 0.87
C LEU A 111 -17.20 12.90 -0.60
N PHE A 112 -16.03 12.38 -0.96
CA PHE A 112 -15.55 12.35 -2.34
C PHE A 112 -16.55 11.63 -3.26
N ALA A 113 -16.98 10.41 -2.89
CA ALA A 113 -17.92 9.63 -3.68
C ALA A 113 -19.26 10.35 -3.92
N ARG A 114 -19.77 11.05 -2.89
CA ARG A 114 -20.98 11.88 -2.99
C ARG A 114 -20.78 13.08 -3.92
N ALA A 115 -19.62 13.71 -3.89
CA ALA A 115 -19.32 14.88 -4.70
C ALA A 115 -19.15 14.54 -6.19
N ILE A 116 -18.49 13.42 -6.51
CA ILE A 116 -18.31 12.97 -7.90
C ILE A 116 -19.53 12.22 -8.46
N ALA A 117 -20.61 12.08 -7.69
CA ALA A 117 -21.81 11.37 -8.10
C ALA A 117 -22.45 12.06 -9.32
N GLY A 118 -22.54 11.32 -10.43
CA GLY A 118 -23.06 11.86 -11.69
C GLY A 118 -22.00 12.52 -12.58
N SER A 119 -20.73 12.57 -12.15
CA SER A 119 -19.62 12.94 -13.03
C SER A 119 -19.46 11.90 -14.16
N GLY A 120 -18.87 12.34 -15.27
CA GLY A 120 -18.51 11.45 -16.39
C GLY A 120 -17.23 10.65 -16.14
N ALA A 121 -16.49 10.99 -15.08
CA ALA A 121 -15.19 10.41 -14.75
C ALA A 121 -15.31 8.93 -14.41
N LYS A 122 -14.38 8.12 -14.91
CA LYS A 122 -14.25 6.72 -14.53
C LYS A 122 -13.58 6.58 -13.18
N VAL A 123 -13.96 5.58 -12.40
CA VAL A 123 -13.36 5.31 -11.09
C VAL A 123 -12.73 3.92 -11.04
N ILE A 124 -11.43 3.87 -10.81
CA ILE A 124 -10.66 2.67 -10.48
C ILE A 124 -10.40 2.66 -8.97
N ALA A 125 -10.87 1.64 -8.24
CA ALA A 125 -10.68 1.53 -6.79
C ALA A 125 -9.83 0.31 -6.42
N ILE A 126 -8.72 0.53 -5.71
CA ILE A 126 -7.70 -0.50 -5.44
C ILE A 126 -7.49 -0.64 -3.93
N THR A 127 -7.72 -1.83 -3.41
CA THR A 127 -7.33 -2.21 -2.04
C THR A 127 -6.62 -3.56 -2.01
N GLY A 128 -6.16 -3.97 -0.83
CA GLY A 128 -5.42 -5.20 -0.58
C GLY A 128 -4.50 -5.06 0.64
N SER A 129 -3.93 -6.15 1.14
CA SER A 129 -2.87 -6.07 2.15
C SER A 129 -1.60 -5.50 1.50
N ASN A 130 -1.21 -6.04 0.34
CA ASN A 130 0.03 -5.72 -0.36
C ASN A 130 -0.20 -5.31 -1.82
N GLY A 131 0.79 -4.63 -2.42
CA GLY A 131 0.79 -4.25 -3.84
C GLY A 131 -0.06 -3.02 -4.20
N LYS A 132 -0.95 -2.56 -3.31
CA LYS A 132 -1.88 -1.42 -3.52
C LYS A 132 -1.23 -0.26 -4.26
N SER A 133 -0.21 0.34 -3.68
CA SER A 133 0.42 1.55 -4.23
C SER A 133 1.07 1.30 -5.57
N THR A 134 1.72 0.14 -5.74
CA THR A 134 2.32 -0.22 -7.03
C THR A 134 1.24 -0.31 -8.11
N VAL A 135 0.12 -0.98 -7.82
CA VAL A 135 -0.99 -1.12 -8.77
C VAL A 135 -1.68 0.22 -9.03
N THR A 136 -1.91 1.04 -8.00
CA THR A 136 -2.50 2.38 -8.14
C THR A 136 -1.63 3.27 -9.01
N SER A 137 -0.33 3.37 -8.71
CA SER A 137 0.59 4.19 -9.49
C SER A 137 0.80 3.65 -10.90
N LEU A 138 0.81 2.33 -11.08
CA LEU A 138 0.90 1.73 -12.41
C LEU A 138 -0.38 1.96 -13.22
N ALA A 139 -1.57 1.78 -12.64
CA ALA A 139 -2.84 2.04 -13.33
C ALA A 139 -2.94 3.51 -13.74
N HIS A 140 -2.59 4.45 -12.85
CA HIS A 140 -2.48 5.86 -13.17
C HIS A 140 -1.49 6.13 -14.31
N HIS A 141 -0.27 5.59 -14.22
CA HIS A 141 0.76 5.72 -15.26
C HIS A 141 0.29 5.17 -16.61
N LEU A 142 -0.39 4.02 -16.62
CA LEU A 142 -0.91 3.40 -17.83
C LEU A 142 -2.04 4.22 -18.46
N CYS A 143 -2.93 4.80 -17.65
CA CYS A 143 -3.98 5.71 -18.15
C CYS A 143 -3.35 6.97 -18.77
N ALA A 144 -2.39 7.59 -18.08
CA ALA A 144 -1.68 8.78 -18.58
C ALA A 144 -0.85 8.49 -19.85
N ALA A 145 -0.13 7.36 -19.89
CA ALA A 145 0.61 6.93 -21.08
C ALA A 145 -0.32 6.59 -22.26
N ALA A 146 -1.52 6.11 -21.95
CA ALA A 146 -2.62 5.96 -22.89
C ALA A 146 -3.38 7.28 -23.12
N GLY A 147 -2.81 8.45 -22.81
CA GLY A 147 -3.36 9.77 -23.15
C GLY A 147 -4.69 10.12 -22.52
N PHE A 148 -5.05 9.51 -21.39
CA PHE A 148 -6.20 9.91 -20.56
C PHE A 148 -5.73 10.83 -19.45
N ASP A 149 -6.55 11.81 -19.11
CA ASP A 149 -6.37 12.64 -17.92
C ASP A 149 -6.74 11.82 -16.67
N ALA A 150 -5.73 11.24 -16.03
CA ALA A 150 -5.89 10.41 -14.85
C ALA A 150 -5.41 11.14 -13.59
N VAL A 151 -6.16 11.02 -12.50
CA VAL A 151 -5.78 11.53 -11.18
C VAL A 151 -5.62 10.39 -10.21
N MET A 152 -4.50 10.36 -9.50
CA MET A 152 -4.26 9.42 -8.42
C MET A 152 -4.49 10.09 -7.06
N ALA A 153 -5.30 9.46 -6.20
CA ALA A 153 -5.61 9.97 -4.86
C ALA A 153 -5.93 8.82 -3.87
N GLY A 154 -6.14 9.16 -2.60
CA GLY A 154 -6.58 8.21 -1.58
C GLY A 154 -5.63 8.07 -0.40
N ASN A 155 -5.36 6.83 -0.02
CA ASN A 155 -4.49 6.46 1.10
C ASN A 155 -3.02 6.86 0.90
N ILE A 156 -2.59 7.04 -0.35
CA ILE A 156 -1.25 7.52 -0.71
C ILE A 156 -1.39 8.60 -1.79
N GLY A 157 -0.48 9.57 -1.76
CA GLY A 157 -0.52 10.74 -2.62
C GLY A 157 -1.33 11.84 -1.96
N LEU A 158 -2.19 12.49 -2.73
CA LEU A 158 -3.11 13.49 -2.21
C LEU A 158 -4.31 12.81 -1.52
N PRO A 159 -4.77 13.34 -0.37
CA PRO A 159 -6.11 13.03 0.14
C PRO A 159 -7.17 13.25 -0.96
N VAL A 160 -8.21 12.42 -0.99
CA VAL A 160 -9.22 12.47 -2.07
C VAL A 160 -9.91 13.83 -2.20
N LEU A 161 -10.14 14.53 -1.09
CA LEU A 161 -10.82 15.83 -1.10
C LEU A 161 -9.90 16.96 -1.57
N ASP A 162 -8.60 16.92 -1.22
CA ASP A 162 -7.61 17.84 -1.81
C ASP A 162 -7.48 17.60 -3.33
N ALA A 163 -7.51 16.34 -3.78
CA ALA A 163 -7.44 16.03 -5.20
C ALA A 163 -8.69 16.50 -5.96
N LEU A 164 -9.86 16.41 -5.33
CA LEU A 164 -11.12 16.92 -5.86
C LEU A 164 -11.13 18.45 -5.95
N ASP A 165 -10.77 19.14 -4.88
CA ASP A 165 -10.69 20.61 -4.84
C ASP A 165 -9.74 21.16 -5.92
N ASN A 166 -8.58 20.53 -6.09
CA ASN A 166 -7.65 20.88 -7.17
C ASN A 166 -8.29 20.78 -8.57
N ARG A 167 -9.20 19.82 -8.78
CA ARG A 167 -9.91 19.63 -10.06
C ARG A 167 -11.05 20.59 -10.25
N GLU A 168 -11.82 20.86 -9.19
CA GLU A 168 -12.86 21.88 -9.17
C GLU A 168 -12.26 23.25 -9.50
N THR A 169 -11.12 23.59 -8.90
CA THR A 169 -10.37 24.82 -9.19
C THR A 169 -9.82 24.86 -10.62
N ALA A 170 -9.33 23.74 -11.15
CA ALA A 170 -8.79 23.68 -12.52
C ALA A 170 -9.89 23.72 -13.61
N GLY A 171 -11.15 23.46 -13.27
CA GLY A 171 -12.29 23.59 -14.17
C GLY A 171 -12.51 22.38 -15.08
N GLY A 172 -12.60 21.17 -14.52
CA GLY A 172 -13.06 19.98 -15.25
C GLY A 172 -12.85 18.66 -14.49
N ASP A 173 -13.75 17.71 -14.73
CA ASP A 173 -13.58 16.34 -14.27
C ASP A 173 -12.43 15.65 -15.02
N PRO A 174 -11.60 14.83 -14.35
CA PRO A 174 -10.64 13.98 -15.06
C PRO A 174 -11.36 12.89 -15.84
N ASP A 175 -10.68 12.28 -16.81
CA ASP A 175 -11.19 11.08 -17.47
C ASP A 175 -11.28 9.91 -16.48
N VAL A 176 -10.30 9.81 -15.55
CA VAL A 176 -10.17 8.68 -14.63
C VAL A 176 -9.67 9.11 -13.24
N TRP A 177 -10.38 8.69 -12.20
CA TRP A 177 -9.89 8.65 -10.82
C TRP A 177 -9.29 7.27 -10.52
N VAL A 178 -8.06 7.23 -10.03
CA VAL A 178 -7.36 6.01 -9.61
C VAL A 178 -7.09 6.09 -8.11
N LEU A 179 -7.90 5.35 -7.34
CA LEU A 179 -7.97 5.48 -5.88
C LEU A 179 -7.28 4.31 -5.18
N GLU A 180 -6.27 4.61 -4.36
CA GLU A 180 -5.78 3.65 -3.36
C GLU A 180 -6.64 3.76 -2.10
N LEU A 181 -7.28 2.67 -1.69
CA LEU A 181 -8.16 2.65 -0.51
C LEU A 181 -7.63 1.69 0.57
N SER A 182 -7.52 2.18 1.80
CA SER A 182 -7.27 1.34 2.97
C SER A 182 -8.55 0.62 3.43
N SER A 183 -8.42 -0.42 4.26
CA SER A 183 -9.59 -1.02 4.90
C SER A 183 -10.29 -0.04 5.84
N PHE A 184 -9.55 0.88 6.47
CA PHE A 184 -10.08 1.90 7.38
C PHE A 184 -10.96 2.91 6.66
N GLN A 185 -10.54 3.40 5.48
CA GLN A 185 -11.38 4.28 4.66
C GLN A 185 -12.66 3.57 4.19
N LEU A 186 -12.56 2.29 3.85
CA LEU A 186 -13.71 1.50 3.40
C LEU A 186 -14.73 1.21 4.52
N GLU A 187 -14.36 1.29 5.81
CA GLU A 187 -15.32 1.14 6.92
C GLU A 187 -16.44 2.18 6.89
N THR A 188 -16.12 3.40 6.43
CA THR A 188 -17.04 4.55 6.41
C THR A 188 -17.49 4.95 5.01
N THR A 189 -17.19 4.12 3.99
CA THR A 189 -17.55 4.34 2.59
C THR A 189 -18.70 3.42 2.17
N HIS A 190 -19.73 3.98 1.54
CA HIS A 190 -20.93 3.25 1.11
C HIS A 190 -21.48 3.68 -0.26
N SER A 191 -21.15 4.87 -0.77
CA SER A 191 -21.63 5.38 -2.06
C SER A 191 -20.59 5.36 -3.19
N LEU A 192 -19.38 4.85 -2.93
CA LEU A 192 -18.37 4.72 -3.98
C LEU A 192 -18.74 3.61 -4.96
N HIS A 193 -19.18 4.00 -6.16
CA HIS A 193 -19.55 3.09 -7.25
C HIS A 193 -18.44 3.02 -8.29
N ALA A 194 -17.34 2.34 -7.96
CA ALA A 194 -16.21 2.19 -8.87
C ALA A 194 -16.62 1.47 -10.17
N ASP A 195 -16.14 1.94 -11.32
CA ASP A 195 -16.28 1.27 -12.63
C ASP A 195 -15.43 0.01 -12.70
N ALA A 196 -14.29 -0.02 -12.02
CA ALA A 196 -13.47 -1.21 -11.83
C ALA A 196 -12.85 -1.21 -10.42
N ALA A 197 -12.95 -2.33 -9.72
CA ALA A 197 -12.42 -2.46 -8.36
C ALA A 197 -11.62 -3.75 -8.18
N THR A 198 -10.66 -3.73 -7.24
CA THR A 198 -9.90 -4.92 -6.85
C THR A 198 -9.61 -4.96 -5.36
N VAL A 199 -9.62 -6.19 -4.82
CA VAL A 199 -8.86 -6.55 -3.62
C VAL A 199 -7.69 -7.39 -4.13
N LEU A 200 -6.46 -6.89 -4.01
CA LEU A 200 -5.29 -7.54 -4.63
C LEU A 200 -4.90 -8.85 -3.95
N ASN A 201 -5.03 -8.90 -2.63
CA ASN A 201 -4.69 -10.02 -1.76
C ASN A 201 -5.15 -9.68 -0.34
N VAL A 202 -5.32 -10.71 0.47
CA VAL A 202 -5.57 -10.63 1.91
C VAL A 202 -4.53 -11.48 2.64
N SER A 203 -3.70 -10.81 3.43
CA SER A 203 -2.84 -11.41 4.45
C SER A 203 -3.07 -10.71 5.79
N GLU A 204 -2.67 -11.33 6.89
CA GLU A 204 -2.72 -10.71 8.22
C GLU A 204 -2.04 -9.34 8.20
N ASP A 205 -2.81 -8.32 8.61
CA ASP A 205 -2.38 -6.95 8.80
C ASP A 205 -3.43 -6.27 9.68
N HIS A 206 -3.04 -5.24 10.44
CA HIS A 206 -3.95 -4.43 11.26
C HIS A 206 -4.85 -5.19 12.27
N LEU A 207 -4.35 -6.27 12.87
CA LEU A 207 -5.09 -7.05 13.89
C LEU A 207 -5.33 -6.27 15.20
N ASP A 208 -4.65 -5.15 15.40
CA ASP A 208 -4.90 -4.18 16.47
C ASP A 208 -6.21 -3.40 16.29
N ARG A 209 -6.73 -3.33 15.06
CA ARG A 209 -7.95 -2.58 14.70
C ARG A 209 -9.20 -3.47 14.60
N TYR A 210 -9.04 -4.74 14.23
CA TYR A 210 -10.15 -5.65 13.95
C TYR A 210 -10.17 -6.80 14.94
N ASP A 211 -11.38 -7.24 15.32
CA ASP A 211 -11.58 -8.49 16.05
C ASP A 211 -11.43 -9.69 15.07
N GLY A 212 -10.18 -9.93 14.66
CA GLY A 212 -9.78 -10.97 13.73
C GLY A 212 -9.97 -10.64 12.23
N MET A 213 -9.62 -11.62 11.40
CA MET A 213 -9.54 -11.45 9.95
C MET A 213 -10.90 -11.23 9.26
N ALA A 214 -12.00 -11.72 9.83
CA ALA A 214 -13.33 -11.59 9.23
C ALA A 214 -13.75 -10.12 9.06
N GLY A 215 -13.53 -9.28 10.08
CA GLY A 215 -13.81 -7.84 10.03
C GLY A 215 -12.95 -7.12 8.98
N TYR A 216 -11.66 -7.46 8.92
CA TYR A 216 -10.71 -6.90 7.95
C TYR A 216 -11.09 -7.25 6.49
N ILE A 217 -11.46 -8.52 6.25
CA ILE A 217 -11.92 -9.02 4.96
C ILE A 217 -13.20 -8.29 4.53
N ALA A 218 -14.18 -8.21 5.43
CA ALA A 218 -15.45 -7.53 5.17
C ALA A 218 -15.25 -6.03 4.87
N ALA A 219 -14.35 -5.37 5.59
CA ALA A 219 -13.99 -3.97 5.32
C ALA A 219 -13.43 -3.79 3.90
N LYS A 220 -12.51 -4.64 3.45
CA LYS A 220 -11.97 -4.56 2.08
C LYS A 220 -13.02 -4.88 1.01
N ALA A 221 -13.87 -5.87 1.25
CA ALA A 221 -14.90 -6.29 0.29
C ALA A 221 -15.90 -5.17 -0.06
N ARG A 222 -16.06 -4.15 0.81
CA ARG A 222 -16.87 -2.95 0.52
C ARG A 222 -16.42 -2.19 -0.73
N VAL A 223 -15.17 -2.35 -1.18
CA VAL A 223 -14.68 -1.77 -2.45
C VAL A 223 -15.50 -2.23 -3.66
N PHE A 224 -16.21 -3.36 -3.56
CA PHE A 224 -17.04 -3.91 -4.63
C PHE A 224 -18.49 -3.40 -4.62
N ALA A 225 -18.82 -2.41 -3.78
CA ALA A 225 -20.10 -1.73 -3.82
C ALA A 225 -20.42 -1.16 -5.23
N GLY A 226 -21.70 -1.15 -5.60
CA GLY A 226 -22.14 -0.72 -6.92
C GLY A 226 -22.05 -1.79 -8.00
N ASN A 227 -21.96 -1.36 -9.27
CA ASN A 227 -22.14 -2.19 -10.46
C ASN A 227 -20.92 -2.26 -11.43
N GLY A 228 -19.73 -1.76 -11.07
CA GLY A 228 -18.53 -1.89 -11.92
C GLY A 228 -17.85 -3.27 -11.94
N ALA A 229 -16.81 -3.47 -12.74
CA ALA A 229 -16.14 -4.77 -12.84
C ALA A 229 -15.37 -5.15 -11.56
N GLN A 230 -15.37 -6.45 -11.22
CA GLN A 230 -14.52 -7.00 -10.16
C GLN A 230 -13.27 -7.64 -10.77
N ILE A 231 -12.10 -7.16 -10.38
CA ILE A 231 -10.80 -7.71 -10.76
C ILE A 231 -10.28 -8.52 -9.57
N LEU A 232 -10.31 -9.85 -9.67
CA LEU A 232 -10.02 -10.74 -8.53
C LEU A 232 -8.69 -11.47 -8.70
N ASN A 233 -7.92 -11.55 -7.62
CA ASN A 233 -6.75 -12.41 -7.57
C ASN A 233 -7.19 -13.87 -7.47
N ARG A 234 -6.86 -14.68 -8.48
CA ARG A 234 -7.23 -16.10 -8.55
C ARG A 234 -6.41 -16.97 -7.61
N ASP A 235 -5.21 -16.52 -7.25
CA ASP A 235 -4.26 -17.24 -6.41
C ASP A 235 -4.58 -17.07 -4.91
N ASP A 236 -5.39 -16.06 -4.57
CA ASP A 236 -5.86 -15.81 -3.21
C ASP A 236 -7.30 -16.35 -3.05
N PRO A 237 -7.52 -17.42 -2.28
CA PRO A 237 -8.84 -18.03 -2.13
C PRO A 237 -9.85 -17.12 -1.44
N VAL A 238 -9.40 -16.23 -0.55
CA VAL A 238 -10.27 -15.27 0.16
C VAL A 238 -10.78 -14.22 -0.83
N VAL A 239 -9.88 -13.66 -1.64
CA VAL A 239 -10.25 -12.70 -2.69
C VAL A 239 -11.14 -13.33 -3.74
N ARG A 240 -10.82 -14.55 -4.19
CA ARG A 240 -11.62 -15.27 -5.19
C ARG A 240 -13.07 -15.47 -4.71
N ALA A 241 -13.27 -15.71 -3.42
CA ALA A 241 -14.60 -15.86 -2.82
C ALA A 241 -15.40 -14.55 -2.71
N MET A 242 -14.79 -13.38 -2.97
CA MET A 242 -15.49 -12.08 -2.98
C MET A 242 -16.26 -11.80 -4.28
N ALA A 243 -16.24 -12.72 -5.24
CA ALA A 243 -17.04 -12.60 -6.47
C ALA A 243 -18.54 -12.48 -6.14
N LEU A 244 -19.17 -11.43 -6.62
CA LEU A 244 -20.60 -11.20 -6.43
C LEU A 244 -21.39 -11.69 -7.65
N PRO A 245 -22.54 -12.36 -7.46
CA PRO A 245 -23.36 -12.84 -8.57
C PRO A 245 -23.81 -11.73 -9.53
N GLY A 246 -23.83 -12.01 -10.83
CA GLY A 246 -24.32 -11.09 -11.85
C GLY A 246 -23.39 -9.91 -12.17
N ARG A 247 -22.20 -9.85 -11.55
CA ARG A 247 -21.18 -8.83 -11.87
C ARG A 247 -20.27 -9.30 -13.00
N THR A 248 -19.70 -8.35 -13.73
CA THR A 248 -18.56 -8.62 -14.62
C THR A 248 -17.34 -8.92 -13.77
N VAL A 249 -16.79 -10.12 -13.91
CA VAL A 249 -15.59 -10.58 -13.17
C VAL A 249 -14.47 -10.86 -14.16
N THR A 250 -13.30 -10.29 -13.91
CA THR A 250 -12.04 -10.66 -14.54
C THR A 250 -11.07 -11.11 -13.47
N THR A 251 -10.18 -12.05 -13.78
CA THR A 251 -9.19 -12.53 -12.81
C THR A 251 -7.78 -12.28 -13.28
N PHE A 252 -6.86 -12.12 -12.34
CA PHE A 252 -5.43 -12.18 -12.57
C PHE A 252 -4.81 -13.25 -11.65
N GLY A 253 -3.68 -13.81 -12.05
CA GLY A 253 -2.94 -14.75 -11.21
C GLY A 253 -1.74 -15.34 -11.93
N LEU A 254 -0.78 -15.80 -11.16
CA LEU A 254 0.41 -16.49 -11.64
C LEU A 254 0.07 -17.97 -11.93
N PRO A 255 0.88 -18.66 -12.75
CA PRO A 255 0.76 -20.11 -12.87
C PRO A 255 1.05 -20.77 -11.51
N PRO A 256 0.37 -21.88 -11.17
CA PRO A 256 0.70 -22.64 -9.98
C PRO A 256 2.19 -23.02 -10.04
N SER A 257 2.93 -22.75 -8.96
CA SER A 257 4.33 -23.14 -8.87
C SER A 257 4.47 -24.66 -9.08
N PRO A 258 5.40 -25.14 -9.93
CA PRO A 258 5.62 -26.57 -10.10
C PRO A 258 6.20 -27.28 -8.86
N ALA A 259 6.38 -26.60 -7.73
CA ALA A 259 6.72 -27.22 -6.45
C ALA A 259 5.49 -27.33 -5.54
N GLY A 260 4.66 -28.34 -5.80
CA GLY A 260 3.50 -28.70 -4.97
C GLY A 260 3.32 -30.21 -4.85
N GLY A 261 4.43 -30.94 -4.82
CA GLY A 261 4.45 -32.37 -4.54
C GLY A 261 4.49 -32.65 -3.04
N ARG A 262 3.31 -32.97 -2.49
CA ARG A 262 3.04 -33.72 -1.24
C ARG A 262 3.12 -33.01 0.13
N ALA A 263 1.92 -33.02 0.73
CA ALA A 263 1.58 -33.38 2.12
C ALA A 263 1.88 -32.39 3.25
N GLY A 264 0.78 -31.91 3.86
CA GLY A 264 0.75 -31.38 5.22
C GLY A 264 0.08 -30.02 5.35
N ASP A 265 -1.20 -29.89 5.01
CA ASP A 265 -1.96 -28.65 5.24
C ASP A 265 -3.28 -28.96 5.96
N GLU A 266 -3.17 -29.43 7.20
CA GLU A 266 -4.31 -29.57 8.13
C GLU A 266 -4.51 -28.32 9.00
N GLY A 267 -3.66 -27.28 8.86
CA GLY A 267 -3.74 -26.04 9.62
C GLY A 267 -4.60 -24.94 8.97
N ALA A 268 -4.53 -24.80 7.63
CA ALA A 268 -5.32 -23.79 6.90
C ALA A 268 -6.82 -24.16 6.74
N ALA A 269 -7.17 -25.43 6.96
CA ALA A 269 -8.55 -25.92 6.86
C ALA A 269 -9.49 -25.30 7.91
N SER A 270 -8.97 -24.83 9.05
CA SER A 270 -9.78 -24.28 10.15
C SER A 270 -10.28 -22.85 9.87
N ALA A 271 -9.47 -22.00 9.21
CA ALA A 271 -9.88 -20.65 8.83
C ALA A 271 -10.85 -20.63 7.63
N VAL A 272 -10.67 -21.57 6.69
CA VAL A 272 -11.55 -21.76 5.53
C VAL A 272 -12.92 -22.31 5.95
N ALA A 273 -12.96 -23.19 6.96
CA ALA A 273 -14.22 -23.72 7.50
C ALA A 273 -15.06 -22.66 8.23
N ALA A 274 -14.42 -21.71 8.92
CA ALA A 274 -15.11 -20.61 9.59
C ALA A 274 -15.67 -19.55 8.61
N SER A 275 -15.04 -19.37 7.44
CA SER A 275 -15.53 -18.43 6.40
C SER A 275 -16.62 -19.03 5.50
N GLN A 276 -16.77 -20.36 5.46
CA GLN A 276 -17.78 -21.05 4.65
C GLN A 276 -19.22 -20.87 5.17
N ALA A 277 -19.40 -20.47 6.43
CA ALA A 277 -20.72 -20.24 7.02
C ALA A 277 -21.40 -18.93 6.55
N LEU A 278 -20.73 -18.10 5.75
CA LEU A 278 -21.22 -16.79 5.28
C LEU A 278 -21.32 -16.66 3.73
N LEU A 279 -21.09 -17.73 2.97
CA LEU A 279 -21.00 -17.67 1.50
C LEU A 279 -22.20 -18.36 0.82
N PRO A 280 -22.93 -17.71 -0.11
CA PRO A 280 -24.12 -18.30 -0.71
C PRO A 280 -23.87 -19.49 -1.65
N HIS A 281 -22.89 -19.51 -2.57
CA HIS A 281 -22.88 -20.49 -3.69
C HIS A 281 -21.48 -20.71 -4.33
N PRO A 282 -21.25 -21.77 -5.15
CA PRO A 282 -19.91 -22.26 -5.51
C PRO A 282 -19.19 -21.48 -6.63
N ASN A 283 -17.85 -21.49 -6.56
CA ASN A 283 -16.86 -20.76 -7.38
C ASN A 283 -16.86 -21.10 -8.89
N PRO A 284 -16.60 -20.12 -9.79
CA PRO A 284 -16.26 -20.40 -11.18
C PRO A 284 -14.84 -21.00 -11.32
N PRO A 285 -14.58 -21.82 -12.36
CA PRO A 285 -13.32 -22.55 -12.55
C PRO A 285 -12.13 -21.65 -12.96
N PRO A 286 -10.88 -22.06 -12.69
CA PRO A 286 -9.68 -21.34 -13.10
C PRO A 286 -9.37 -21.53 -14.60
N GLY A 287 -9.02 -20.44 -15.30
CA GLY A 287 -8.41 -20.49 -16.64
C GLY A 287 -9.34 -20.31 -17.86
N GLY A 288 -10.49 -19.64 -17.72
CA GLY A 288 -11.37 -19.33 -18.86
C GLY A 288 -10.83 -18.25 -19.80
N GLU A 289 -11.44 -18.15 -21.00
CA GLU A 289 -11.28 -17.00 -21.91
C GLU A 289 -11.40 -15.68 -21.12
N GLY A 290 -10.41 -14.80 -21.24
CA GLY A 290 -10.42 -13.48 -20.58
C GLY A 290 -9.74 -13.38 -19.20
N ALA A 291 -9.01 -14.42 -18.74
CA ALA A 291 -8.20 -14.31 -17.52
C ALA A 291 -6.78 -13.76 -17.79
N PHE A 292 -6.30 -12.85 -16.95
CA PHE A 292 -4.92 -12.37 -16.97
C PHE A 292 -3.98 -13.36 -16.27
N GLY A 293 -2.81 -13.62 -16.86
CA GLY A 293 -1.84 -14.55 -16.29
C GLY A 293 -0.46 -14.50 -16.93
N LEU A 294 0.35 -15.53 -16.68
CA LEU A 294 1.62 -15.75 -17.36
C LEU A 294 1.54 -16.98 -18.26
N LEU A 295 2.21 -16.94 -19.41
CA LEU A 295 2.40 -18.11 -20.27
C LEU A 295 3.83 -18.18 -20.83
N PRO A 296 4.34 -19.38 -21.15
CA PRO A 296 5.58 -19.54 -21.91
C PRO A 296 5.38 -19.10 -23.37
N HIS A 297 6.21 -18.18 -23.87
CA HIS A 297 6.19 -17.75 -25.27
C HIS A 297 7.59 -17.34 -25.73
N GLN A 298 7.98 -17.73 -26.95
CA GLN A 298 9.27 -17.40 -27.57
C GLN A 298 10.50 -17.64 -26.67
N GLY A 299 10.49 -18.74 -25.89
CA GLY A 299 11.60 -19.12 -25.02
C GLY A 299 11.69 -18.34 -23.70
N GLY A 300 10.70 -17.49 -23.38
CA GLY A 300 10.61 -16.75 -22.13
C GLY A 300 9.21 -16.81 -21.49
N VAL A 301 9.02 -16.05 -20.42
CA VAL A 301 7.73 -15.92 -19.71
C VAL A 301 7.08 -14.60 -20.10
N TRP A 302 5.81 -14.63 -20.48
CA TRP A 302 5.05 -13.48 -20.97
C TRP A 302 3.81 -13.25 -20.13
N LEU A 303 3.46 -11.97 -19.93
CA LEU A 303 2.12 -11.55 -19.51
C LEU A 303 1.12 -11.94 -20.60
N ALA A 304 -0.08 -12.37 -20.22
CA ALA A 304 -1.08 -12.88 -21.14
C ALA A 304 -2.52 -12.55 -20.73
N LEU A 305 -3.42 -12.59 -21.72
CA LEU A 305 -4.87 -12.63 -21.56
C LEU A 305 -5.41 -13.90 -22.23
N GLY A 306 -5.84 -14.89 -21.43
CA GLY A 306 -6.05 -16.25 -21.92
C GLY A 306 -4.77 -16.78 -22.57
N ASP A 307 -4.89 -17.30 -23.78
CA ASP A 307 -3.75 -17.81 -24.57
C ASP A 307 -3.03 -16.72 -25.37
N LYS A 308 -3.45 -15.45 -25.28
CA LYS A 308 -2.86 -14.35 -26.03
C LYS A 308 -1.65 -13.76 -25.29
N PRO A 309 -0.41 -13.91 -25.81
CA PRO A 309 0.74 -13.21 -25.24
C PRO A 309 0.61 -11.70 -25.43
N LEU A 310 0.99 -10.94 -24.39
CA LEU A 310 0.87 -9.48 -24.35
C LEU A 310 2.23 -8.78 -24.27
N TYR A 311 3.07 -9.17 -23.31
CA TYR A 311 4.33 -8.47 -23.02
C TYR A 311 5.32 -9.41 -22.33
N ALA A 312 6.60 -9.39 -22.73
CA ALA A 312 7.63 -10.24 -22.14
C ALA A 312 7.98 -9.76 -20.71
N VAL A 313 8.01 -10.68 -19.73
CA VAL A 313 8.23 -10.32 -18.31
C VAL A 313 9.62 -9.75 -18.08
N ASP A 314 10.63 -10.22 -18.82
CA ASP A 314 12.01 -9.75 -18.74
C ASP A 314 12.22 -8.33 -19.30
N GLN A 315 11.24 -7.78 -20.02
CA GLN A 315 11.22 -6.41 -20.52
C GLN A 315 10.55 -5.42 -19.55
N LEU A 316 10.02 -5.91 -18.42
CA LEU A 316 9.47 -5.03 -17.38
C LEU A 316 10.61 -4.34 -16.63
N PRO A 317 10.56 -3.01 -16.45
CA PRO A 317 11.58 -2.31 -15.65
C PRO A 317 11.54 -2.67 -14.16
N ILE A 318 10.42 -3.23 -13.69
CA ILE A 318 10.24 -3.73 -12.33
C ILE A 318 10.38 -5.25 -12.32
N ALA A 319 11.18 -5.77 -11.39
CA ALA A 319 11.50 -7.20 -11.31
C ALA A 319 10.60 -7.94 -10.31
N GLY A 320 10.52 -9.27 -10.46
CA GLY A 320 9.85 -10.18 -9.51
C GLY A 320 8.43 -10.58 -9.92
N LEU A 321 8.05 -11.81 -9.58
CA LEU A 321 6.74 -12.38 -9.93
C LEU A 321 5.57 -11.63 -9.30
N HIS A 322 5.74 -11.09 -8.08
CA HIS A 322 4.72 -10.26 -7.44
C HIS A 322 4.46 -8.97 -8.24
N ASN A 323 5.49 -8.40 -8.88
CA ASN A 323 5.33 -7.24 -9.75
C ASN A 323 4.67 -7.61 -11.08
N ALA A 324 4.96 -8.79 -11.63
CA ALA A 324 4.19 -9.30 -12.77
C ALA A 324 2.69 -9.43 -12.44
N ALA A 325 2.34 -9.95 -11.26
CA ALA A 325 0.95 -10.00 -10.78
C ALA A 325 0.33 -8.59 -10.62
N ASN A 326 1.08 -7.63 -10.07
CA ASN A 326 0.65 -6.22 -9.99
C ASN A 326 0.39 -5.62 -11.38
N VAL A 327 1.23 -5.93 -12.38
CA VAL A 327 1.03 -5.48 -13.76
C VAL A 327 -0.23 -6.08 -14.37
N LEU A 328 -0.47 -7.37 -14.16
CA LEU A 328 -1.70 -8.04 -14.63
C LEU A 328 -2.95 -7.41 -14.02
N ALA A 329 -2.93 -7.11 -12.71
CA ALA A 329 -4.03 -6.43 -12.04
C ALA A 329 -4.28 -5.03 -12.61
N ALA A 330 -3.22 -4.22 -12.81
CA ALA A 330 -3.34 -2.88 -13.37
C ALA A 330 -3.89 -2.88 -14.80
N LEU A 331 -3.40 -3.78 -15.66
CA LEU A 331 -3.91 -3.95 -17.02
C LEU A 331 -5.39 -4.34 -17.03
N ALA A 332 -5.80 -5.25 -16.15
CA ALA A 332 -7.19 -5.69 -16.03
C ALA A 332 -8.12 -4.55 -15.56
N LEU A 333 -7.68 -3.74 -14.58
CA LEU A 333 -8.43 -2.57 -14.12
C LEU A 333 -8.62 -1.53 -15.22
N CYS A 334 -7.55 -1.16 -15.93
CA CYS A 334 -7.61 -0.19 -17.02
C CYS A 334 -8.44 -0.73 -18.22
N GLN A 335 -8.34 -2.02 -18.54
CA GLN A 335 -9.16 -2.64 -19.58
C GLN A 335 -10.65 -2.62 -19.20
N ALA A 336 -10.98 -2.88 -17.94
CA ALA A 336 -12.35 -2.96 -17.46
C ALA A 336 -13.11 -1.63 -17.55
N ILE A 337 -12.40 -0.50 -17.47
CA ILE A 337 -13.00 0.82 -17.73
C ILE A 337 -13.02 1.22 -19.22
N GLY A 338 -12.62 0.31 -20.11
CA GLY A 338 -12.73 0.46 -21.57
C GLY A 338 -11.45 0.88 -22.29
N ILE A 339 -10.29 0.97 -21.61
CA ILE A 339 -9.03 1.35 -22.28
C ILE A 339 -8.46 0.14 -23.04
N PRO A 340 -8.24 0.22 -24.37
CA PRO A 340 -7.72 -0.91 -25.13
C PRO A 340 -6.29 -1.28 -24.70
N LEU A 341 -6.02 -2.59 -24.54
CA LEU A 341 -4.68 -3.10 -24.19
C LEU A 341 -3.58 -2.57 -25.11
N ALA A 342 -3.85 -2.40 -26.41
CA ALA A 342 -2.89 -1.85 -27.36
C ALA A 342 -2.39 -0.44 -27.01
N ARG A 343 -3.18 0.35 -26.26
CA ARG A 343 -2.77 1.67 -25.74
C ARG A 343 -2.02 1.59 -24.41
N LEU A 344 -2.29 0.55 -23.61
CA LEU A 344 -1.70 0.36 -22.29
C LEU A 344 -0.29 -0.24 -22.37
N LEU A 345 -0.09 -1.26 -23.22
CA LEU A 345 1.15 -2.03 -23.26
C LEU A 345 2.42 -1.18 -23.50
N PRO A 346 2.44 -0.16 -24.37
CA PRO A 346 3.62 0.71 -24.53
C PRO A 346 4.04 1.44 -23.24
N GLY A 347 3.08 1.76 -22.36
CA GLY A 347 3.34 2.44 -21.09
C GLY A 347 4.13 1.60 -20.08
N LEU A 348 4.13 0.26 -20.22
CA LEU A 348 4.87 -0.63 -19.32
C LEU A 348 6.38 -0.38 -19.35
N ALA A 349 6.93 -0.04 -20.51
CA ALA A 349 8.36 0.19 -20.68
C ALA A 349 8.89 1.43 -19.94
N SER A 350 8.02 2.40 -19.61
CA SER A 350 8.40 3.66 -18.96
C SER A 350 8.10 3.71 -17.46
N PHE A 351 7.37 2.74 -16.90
CA PHE A 351 7.13 2.68 -15.47
C PHE A 351 8.42 2.30 -14.72
N ARG A 352 8.78 2.99 -13.64
CA ARG A 352 10.04 2.78 -12.89
C ARG A 352 9.83 2.21 -11.48
N GLY A 353 8.61 1.84 -11.12
CA GLY A 353 8.29 1.45 -9.75
C GLY A 353 8.06 2.65 -8.83
N LEU A 354 7.99 2.38 -7.53
CA LEU A 354 7.81 3.39 -6.50
C LEU A 354 9.02 3.45 -5.58
N PRO A 355 9.36 4.64 -5.06
CA PRO A 355 10.35 4.74 -3.99
C PRO A 355 10.00 3.83 -2.81
N HIS A 356 11.04 3.25 -2.20
CA HIS A 356 10.96 2.38 -1.02
C HIS A 356 10.16 1.07 -1.23
N ARG A 357 10.03 0.59 -2.47
CA ARG A 357 9.45 -0.74 -2.80
C ARG A 357 10.47 -1.59 -3.56
N VAL A 358 11.40 -2.18 -2.82
CA VAL A 358 12.56 -2.90 -3.37
C VAL A 358 13.34 -1.99 -4.33
N GLU A 359 13.55 -0.75 -3.90
CA GLU A 359 14.26 0.29 -4.65
C GLU A 359 15.78 0.07 -4.53
N PRO A 360 16.53 -0.04 -5.64
CA PRO A 360 17.98 -0.10 -5.57
C PRO A 360 18.54 1.22 -5.03
N VAL A 361 19.34 1.14 -3.96
CA VAL A 361 19.94 2.32 -3.29
C VAL A 361 21.34 2.59 -3.81
N ASP A 362 22.24 1.61 -3.66
CA ASP A 362 23.64 1.73 -4.06
C ASP A 362 24.27 0.34 -4.21
N GLU A 363 25.44 0.27 -4.86
CA GLU A 363 26.29 -0.91 -4.89
C GLU A 363 27.62 -0.63 -4.18
N VAL A 364 27.86 -1.33 -3.07
CA VAL A 364 29.07 -1.18 -2.27
C VAL A 364 29.88 -2.46 -2.31
N HIS A 365 31.06 -2.40 -2.93
CA HIS A 365 32.00 -3.53 -3.04
C HIS A 365 31.36 -4.81 -3.59
N GLY A 366 30.56 -4.68 -4.65
CA GLY A 366 29.88 -5.79 -5.32
C GLY A 366 28.61 -6.28 -4.62
N ARG A 367 28.11 -5.60 -3.58
CA ARG A 367 26.82 -5.91 -2.94
C ARG A 367 25.82 -4.83 -3.27
N THR A 368 24.63 -5.23 -3.67
CA THR A 368 23.56 -4.29 -4.02
C THR A 368 22.62 -4.11 -2.83
N PHE A 369 22.41 -2.86 -2.42
CA PHE A 369 21.50 -2.49 -1.34
C PHE A 369 20.13 -2.14 -1.91
N PHE A 370 19.07 -2.63 -1.27
CA PHE A 370 17.69 -2.37 -1.63
C PHE A 370 16.90 -1.83 -0.45
N ASP A 371 16.15 -0.77 -0.69
CA ASP A 371 15.19 -0.16 0.22
C ASP A 371 13.77 -0.68 -0.08
N ASP A 372 13.22 -1.43 0.87
CA ASP A 372 11.83 -1.86 0.90
C ASP A 372 11.17 -1.42 2.23
N SER A 373 11.38 -0.16 2.64
CA SER A 373 10.81 0.38 3.87
C SER A 373 9.28 0.30 3.92
N LYS A 374 8.61 0.23 2.77
CA LYS A 374 7.15 0.02 2.70
C LYS A 374 6.71 -1.43 2.95
N GLY A 375 7.64 -2.37 3.11
CA GLY A 375 7.38 -3.74 3.53
C GLY A 375 7.00 -3.84 5.02
N THR A 376 5.90 -3.20 5.42
CA THR A 376 5.51 -3.04 6.84
C THR A 376 4.75 -4.23 7.44
N ASN A 377 4.54 -5.30 6.67
CA ASN A 377 3.88 -6.53 7.10
C ASN A 377 4.64 -7.77 6.60
N VAL A 378 4.37 -8.91 7.21
CA VAL A 378 5.07 -10.18 6.93
C VAL A 378 4.95 -10.59 5.47
N GLY A 379 3.74 -10.48 4.89
CA GLY A 379 3.50 -10.85 3.49
C GLY A 379 4.33 -10.05 2.49
N ALA A 380 4.55 -8.76 2.74
CA ALA A 380 5.39 -7.92 1.89
C ALA A 380 6.85 -8.38 1.90
N THR A 381 7.40 -8.65 3.08
CA THR A 381 8.79 -9.11 3.22
C THR A 381 9.00 -10.50 2.62
N VAL A 382 8.04 -11.41 2.78
CA VAL A 382 8.07 -12.72 2.09
C VAL A 382 8.11 -12.52 0.57
N ALA A 383 7.25 -11.66 0.02
CA ALA A 383 7.21 -11.39 -1.42
C ALA A 383 8.50 -10.74 -1.96
N ALA A 384 9.13 -9.87 -1.17
CA ALA A 384 10.41 -9.26 -1.51
C ALA A 384 11.55 -10.29 -1.52
N LEU A 385 11.65 -11.13 -0.48
CA LEU A 385 12.66 -12.20 -0.38
C LEU A 385 12.58 -13.18 -1.55
N LEU A 386 11.37 -13.67 -1.86
CA LEU A 386 11.14 -14.61 -2.96
C LEU A 386 11.37 -14.00 -4.35
N GLY A 387 11.47 -12.68 -4.44
CA GLY A 387 11.76 -11.96 -5.68
C GLY A 387 13.23 -12.03 -6.12
N PHE A 388 14.15 -12.38 -5.22
CA PHE A 388 15.58 -12.44 -5.51
C PHE A 388 16.05 -13.86 -5.80
N ALA A 389 16.70 -14.06 -6.95
CA ALA A 389 17.41 -15.29 -7.29
C ALA A 389 18.82 -15.39 -6.65
N ARG A 390 19.23 -14.37 -5.88
CA ARG A 390 20.56 -14.23 -5.26
C ARG A 390 20.41 -14.32 -3.73
N PRO A 391 21.43 -14.76 -2.99
CA PRO A 391 21.39 -14.78 -1.53
C PRO A 391 21.16 -13.37 -0.97
N VAL A 392 20.32 -13.28 0.07
CA VAL A 392 19.90 -12.02 0.70
C VAL A 392 20.39 -11.97 2.14
N VAL A 393 20.91 -10.83 2.59
CA VAL A 393 20.95 -10.46 4.01
C VAL A 393 19.79 -9.51 4.28
N LEU A 394 18.85 -9.93 5.13
CA LEU A 394 17.64 -9.17 5.44
C LEU A 394 17.87 -8.30 6.68
N ILE A 395 17.45 -7.04 6.65
CA ILE A 395 17.28 -6.20 7.84
C ILE A 395 15.79 -6.11 8.14
N ALA A 396 15.37 -6.62 9.30
CA ALA A 396 13.96 -6.72 9.69
C ALA A 396 13.66 -6.33 11.15
N GLY A 397 12.43 -5.90 11.39
CA GLY A 397 11.92 -5.55 12.72
C GLY A 397 11.36 -4.13 12.85
N GLY A 398 10.82 -3.83 14.03
CA GLY A 398 9.99 -2.66 14.31
C GLY A 398 8.78 -3.02 15.17
N ASP A 399 7.66 -2.30 15.00
CA ASP A 399 6.36 -2.63 15.61
C ASP A 399 5.57 -3.61 14.73
N GLY A 400 5.48 -4.86 15.18
CA GLY A 400 4.84 -5.97 14.47
C GLY A 400 3.33 -6.02 14.56
N LYS A 401 2.70 -5.19 15.41
CA LYS A 401 1.23 -5.10 15.55
C LYS A 401 0.51 -6.44 15.77
N GLY A 402 1.18 -7.37 16.46
CA GLY A 402 0.60 -8.67 16.79
C GLY A 402 0.55 -9.69 15.64
N GLN A 403 1.13 -9.40 14.47
CA GLN A 403 1.19 -10.33 13.33
C GLN A 403 1.86 -11.68 13.67
N ASP A 404 1.47 -12.74 12.96
CA ASP A 404 2.22 -13.99 12.93
C ASP A 404 3.44 -13.89 11.99
N PHE A 405 4.64 -14.04 12.55
CA PHE A 405 5.91 -14.02 11.83
C PHE A 405 6.32 -15.38 11.25
N THR A 406 5.61 -16.46 11.56
CA THR A 406 5.91 -17.83 11.11
C THR A 406 6.13 -17.95 9.59
N PRO A 407 5.38 -17.24 8.71
CA PRO A 407 5.61 -17.30 7.26
C PRO A 407 7.01 -16.86 6.82
N LEU A 408 7.73 -16.05 7.60
CA LEU A 408 9.10 -15.66 7.28
C LEU A 408 10.06 -16.85 7.30
N ARG A 409 9.77 -17.88 8.10
CA ARG A 409 10.67 -19.02 8.31
C ARG A 409 11.06 -19.71 7.01
N GLU A 410 10.09 -19.97 6.14
CA GLU A 410 10.34 -20.58 4.83
C GLU A 410 11.05 -19.62 3.88
N ALA A 411 10.66 -18.34 3.89
CA ALA A 411 11.22 -17.32 2.99
C ALA A 411 12.70 -17.02 3.26
N VAL A 412 13.15 -17.12 4.52
CA VAL A 412 14.54 -16.82 4.90
C VAL A 412 15.49 -18.02 4.82
N LYS A 413 15.03 -19.22 4.43
CA LYS A 413 15.90 -20.41 4.33
C LYS A 413 17.12 -20.22 3.43
N ASN A 414 16.96 -19.42 2.38
CA ASN A 414 18.04 -19.09 1.44
C ASN A 414 18.74 -17.77 1.77
N ALA A 415 18.37 -17.10 2.87
CA ALA A 415 19.02 -15.89 3.33
C ALA A 415 20.37 -16.22 3.96
N ARG A 416 21.36 -15.33 3.74
CA ARG A 416 22.67 -15.37 4.39
C ARG A 416 22.55 -15.14 5.88
N ALA A 417 21.74 -14.16 6.26
CA ALA A 417 21.44 -13.82 7.64
C ALA A 417 20.20 -12.92 7.69
N VAL A 418 19.60 -12.82 8.88
CA VAL A 418 18.62 -11.79 9.24
C VAL A 418 19.22 -10.92 10.35
N VAL A 419 19.32 -9.61 10.11
CA VAL A 419 19.72 -8.61 11.10
C VAL A 419 18.46 -7.97 11.66
N GLN A 420 18.26 -8.11 12.96
CA GLN A 420 17.06 -7.67 13.65
C GLN A 420 17.26 -6.32 14.35
N ILE A 421 16.24 -5.49 14.26
CA ILE A 421 16.13 -4.19 14.94
C ILE A 421 14.73 -4.00 15.55
N GLY A 422 14.59 -3.06 16.48
CA GLY A 422 13.28 -2.60 16.96
C GLY A 422 12.56 -3.57 17.90
N ARG A 423 11.35 -3.16 18.30
CA ARG A 423 10.56 -3.74 19.40
C ARG A 423 10.32 -5.24 19.23
N ASP A 424 9.84 -5.67 18.07
CA ASP A 424 9.42 -7.06 17.82
C ASP A 424 10.50 -7.92 17.14
N GLY A 425 11.76 -7.44 17.05
CA GLY A 425 12.89 -8.25 16.59
C GLY A 425 12.97 -9.64 17.26
N PRO A 426 12.93 -9.75 18.60
CA PRO A 426 12.95 -11.04 19.30
C PRO A 426 11.82 -12.01 18.89
N ARG A 427 10.64 -11.50 18.51
CA ARG A 427 9.53 -12.33 18.03
C ARG A 427 9.80 -12.89 16.64
N ILE A 428 10.39 -12.08 15.76
CA ILE A 428 10.85 -12.55 14.44
C ILE A 428 11.90 -13.66 14.64
N GLU A 429 12.83 -13.51 15.59
CA GLU A 429 13.87 -14.53 15.84
C GLU A 429 13.27 -15.87 16.25
N ALA A 430 12.32 -15.82 17.18
CA ALA A 430 11.63 -17.01 17.64
C ALA A 430 10.91 -17.72 16.47
N ALA A 431 10.24 -16.97 15.59
CA ALA A 431 9.53 -17.52 14.44
C ALA A 431 10.46 -18.19 13.41
N ILE A 432 11.62 -17.59 13.15
CA ILE A 432 12.60 -18.10 12.16
C ILE A 432 13.67 -19.01 12.78
N ALA A 433 13.55 -19.40 14.05
CA ALA A 433 14.59 -20.10 14.80
C ALA A 433 15.13 -21.33 14.04
N GLY A 434 16.43 -21.32 13.74
CA GLY A 434 17.12 -22.39 13.01
C GLY A 434 16.93 -22.39 11.49
N ALA A 435 16.25 -21.40 10.90
CA ALA A 435 16.12 -21.27 9.44
C ALA A 435 17.36 -20.63 8.78
N CYS A 436 17.98 -19.65 9.44
CA CYS A 436 19.21 -18.98 8.99
C CYS A 436 19.93 -18.32 10.19
N PRO A 437 21.17 -17.82 10.04
CA PRO A 437 21.81 -16.99 11.06
C PRO A 437 20.97 -15.75 11.38
N VAL A 438 20.89 -15.41 12.67
CA VAL A 438 20.20 -14.21 13.16
C VAL A 438 21.18 -13.35 13.95
N LEU A 439 21.20 -12.06 13.63
CA LEU A 439 22.05 -11.03 14.24
C LEU A 439 21.14 -9.95 14.82
N ARG A 440 21.58 -9.26 15.87
CA ARG A 440 20.79 -8.22 16.55
C ARG A 440 21.58 -6.94 16.63
N GLU A 441 20.93 -5.82 16.34
CA GLU A 441 21.51 -4.48 16.46
C GLU A 441 20.44 -3.51 17.00
N GLU A 442 20.87 -2.40 17.60
CA GLU A 442 19.97 -1.43 18.23
C GLU A 442 19.62 -0.25 17.31
N SER A 443 20.41 -0.04 16.26
CA SER A 443 20.23 1.07 15.32
C SER A 443 20.28 0.61 13.85
N MET A 444 19.71 1.41 12.96
CA MET A 444 19.75 1.15 11.52
C MET A 444 21.18 1.18 10.97
N GLU A 445 22.02 2.10 11.47
CA GLU A 445 23.42 2.23 11.08
C GLU A 445 24.22 0.98 11.43
N GLN A 446 24.04 0.48 12.66
CA GLN A 446 24.65 -0.77 13.11
C GLN A 446 24.14 -1.95 12.28
N ALA A 447 22.84 -2.00 12.00
CA ALA A 447 22.24 -3.06 11.21
C ALA A 447 22.77 -3.09 9.77
N VAL A 448 22.92 -1.94 9.12
CA VAL A 448 23.53 -1.82 7.78
C VAL A 448 24.97 -2.32 7.79
N TRP A 449 25.76 -1.92 8.79
CA TRP A 449 27.14 -2.39 8.91
C TRP A 449 27.21 -3.91 9.13
N ARG A 450 26.38 -4.43 10.03
CA ARG A 450 26.31 -5.86 10.32
C ARG A 450 25.85 -6.68 9.11
N ALA A 451 24.87 -6.17 8.37
CA ALA A 451 24.39 -6.80 7.15
C ALA A 451 25.49 -6.87 6.09
N TYR A 452 26.28 -5.80 5.96
CA TYR A 452 27.44 -5.78 5.09
C TYR A 452 28.49 -6.82 5.49
N GLU A 453 28.83 -6.93 6.78
CA GLU A 453 29.78 -7.94 7.29
C GLU A 453 29.31 -9.39 7.04
N ALA A 454 28.01 -9.64 7.12
CA ALA A 454 27.41 -10.94 6.88
C ALA A 454 27.26 -11.30 5.38
N SER A 455 27.54 -10.36 4.47
CA SER A 455 27.32 -10.49 3.03
C SER A 455 28.60 -10.74 2.22
N GLN A 456 28.44 -11.37 1.05
CA GLN A 456 29.52 -11.58 0.07
C GLN A 456 29.29 -10.75 -1.21
N PRO A 457 30.33 -10.42 -1.99
CA PRO A 457 30.14 -9.83 -3.31
C PRO A 457 29.19 -10.69 -4.18
N GLY A 458 28.22 -10.05 -4.81
CA GLY A 458 27.12 -10.68 -5.54
C GLY A 458 25.83 -10.81 -4.72
N ASP A 459 25.89 -10.76 -3.40
CA ASP A 459 24.73 -10.84 -2.52
C ASP A 459 23.92 -9.53 -2.52
N VAL A 460 22.67 -9.66 -2.07
CA VAL A 460 21.72 -8.57 -1.87
C VAL A 460 21.64 -8.23 -0.39
N ILE A 461 21.62 -6.93 -0.05
CA ILE A 461 21.27 -6.46 1.30
C ILE A 461 19.93 -5.75 1.19
N LEU A 462 18.92 -6.33 1.83
CA LEU A 462 17.53 -5.90 1.72
C LEU A 462 17.05 -5.35 3.06
N MET A 463 16.61 -4.10 3.10
CA MET A 463 15.84 -3.58 4.23
C MET A 463 14.35 -3.74 3.92
N SER A 464 13.75 -4.82 4.44
CA SER A 464 12.31 -5.13 4.32
C SER A 464 11.80 -5.54 5.71
N PRO A 465 11.15 -4.63 6.45
CA PRO A 465 11.10 -4.72 7.90
C PRO A 465 10.10 -5.73 8.47
N ALA A 466 9.12 -6.18 7.70
CA ALA A 466 7.94 -6.93 8.16
C ALA A 466 7.09 -6.23 9.25
N CYS A 467 7.49 -5.02 9.65
CA CYS A 467 6.94 -4.27 10.77
C CYS A 467 6.73 -2.78 10.42
N ALA A 468 5.77 -2.15 11.11
CA ALA A 468 5.63 -0.71 11.11
C ALA A 468 6.85 -0.03 11.77
N SER A 469 7.05 1.24 11.46
CA SER A 469 8.28 1.97 11.83
C SER A 469 8.18 2.77 13.13
N PHE A 470 6.98 2.84 13.75
CA PHE A 470 6.65 3.87 14.76
C PHE A 470 7.36 3.70 16.10
N ASP A 471 7.99 2.56 16.35
CA ASP A 471 8.78 2.31 17.55
C ASP A 471 10.15 3.00 17.50
N MET A 472 10.75 3.14 16.32
CA MET A 472 12.09 3.70 16.12
C MET A 472 12.11 4.98 15.25
N PHE A 473 11.09 5.21 14.43
CA PHE A 473 11.09 6.24 13.39
C PHE A 473 9.75 6.99 13.31
N ARG A 474 9.77 8.24 12.81
CA ARG A 474 8.56 9.04 12.60
C ARG A 474 7.55 8.38 11.64
N ASN A 475 8.05 7.76 10.58
CA ASN A 475 7.28 7.04 9.56
C ASN A 475 8.24 6.18 8.70
N TYR A 476 7.70 5.43 7.73
CA TYR A 476 8.50 4.57 6.86
C TYR A 476 9.49 5.36 5.98
N ALA A 477 9.16 6.60 5.60
CA ALA A 477 10.04 7.44 4.79
C ALA A 477 11.28 7.86 5.61
N HIS A 478 11.08 8.25 6.87
CA HIS A 478 12.20 8.50 7.79
C HIS A 478 13.08 7.26 8.00
N ARG A 479 12.48 6.06 8.09
CA ARG A 479 13.25 4.81 8.16
C ARG A 479 14.11 4.58 6.91
N ALA A 480 13.56 4.84 5.73
CA ALA A 480 14.29 4.78 4.46
C ALA A 480 15.43 5.82 4.39
N GLU A 481 15.16 7.07 4.79
CA GLU A 481 16.17 8.13 4.86
C GLU A 481 17.37 7.71 5.70
N VAL A 482 17.14 7.15 6.89
CA VAL A 482 18.19 6.68 7.79
C VAL A 482 18.94 5.48 7.19
N PHE A 483 18.24 4.53 6.56
CA PHE A 483 18.88 3.41 5.86
C PHE A 483 19.79 3.88 4.72
N ILE A 484 19.29 4.75 3.84
CA ILE A 484 20.04 5.30 2.71
C ILE A 484 21.25 6.10 3.20
N ALA A 485 21.09 6.90 4.27
CA ALA A 485 22.19 7.63 4.88
C ALA A 485 23.28 6.68 5.41
N ALA A 486 22.89 5.59 6.10
CA ALA A 486 23.81 4.58 6.60
C ALA A 486 24.57 3.87 5.46
N VAL A 487 23.90 3.55 4.35
CA VAL A 487 24.55 2.96 3.16
C VAL A 487 25.58 3.91 2.56
N LYS A 488 25.25 5.21 2.43
CA LYS A 488 26.19 6.24 1.94
C LYS A 488 27.43 6.37 2.83
N VAL A 489 27.24 6.34 4.15
CA VAL A 489 28.33 6.35 5.12
C VAL A 489 29.23 5.11 4.95
N LEU A 490 28.63 3.93 4.82
CA LEU A 490 29.35 2.68 4.56
C LEU A 490 30.18 2.74 3.27
N ALA A 491 29.60 3.27 2.18
CA ALA A 491 30.28 3.43 0.89
C ALA A 491 31.52 4.34 1.01
N ALA A 492 31.41 5.46 1.75
CA ALA A 492 32.52 6.37 1.99
C ALA A 492 33.67 5.71 2.78
N HIS A 493 33.36 4.96 3.86
CA HIS A 493 34.35 4.26 4.67
C HIS A 493 35.05 3.10 3.92
N GLY A 494 34.32 2.45 3.01
CA GLY A 494 34.86 1.43 2.11
C GLY A 494 35.90 1.97 1.13
N GLY A 495 35.70 3.20 0.65
CA GLY A 495 36.65 3.95 -0.18
C GLY A 495 37.98 4.24 0.54
N GLU A 496 37.93 4.65 1.80
CA GLU A 496 39.13 4.98 2.59
C GLU A 496 39.99 3.75 2.93
N ARG A 497 39.37 2.60 3.26
CA ARG A 497 40.13 1.36 3.49
C ARG A 497 40.78 0.83 2.21
N ARG A 498 40.14 0.98 1.05
CA ARG A 498 40.70 0.60 -0.25
C ARG A 498 41.86 1.51 -0.66
N MET A 499 41.71 2.83 -0.52
CA MET A 499 42.82 3.78 -0.73
C MET A 499 44.02 3.50 0.19
N ASN A 500 43.78 3.15 1.45
CA ASN A 500 44.85 2.77 2.38
C ASN A 500 45.51 1.43 2.03
N LYS A 501 44.76 0.46 1.51
CA LYS A 501 45.30 -0.83 1.06
C LYS A 501 46.10 -0.68 -0.23
N ASP A 502 45.62 0.10 -1.18
CA ASP A 502 46.28 0.39 -2.45
C ASP A 502 47.53 1.27 -2.24
N ARG A 503 47.51 2.24 -1.31
CA ARG A 503 48.72 2.98 -0.89
C ARG A 503 49.75 2.08 -0.25
N ARG A 504 49.36 1.18 0.66
CA ARG A 504 50.28 0.23 1.29
C ARG A 504 50.89 -0.75 0.27
N HIS A 505 50.10 -1.23 -0.68
CA HIS A 505 50.57 -2.10 -1.76
C HIS A 505 51.54 -1.36 -2.70
N ALA A 506 51.23 -0.11 -3.06
CA ALA A 506 52.12 0.74 -3.86
C ALA A 506 53.42 1.12 -3.11
N GLU A 507 53.36 1.32 -1.80
CA GLU A 507 54.54 1.53 -0.94
C GLU A 507 55.39 0.25 -0.80
N GLU A 508 54.78 -0.93 -0.72
CA GLU A 508 55.48 -2.22 -0.73
C GLU A 508 56.12 -2.54 -2.09
N GLU A 509 55.46 -2.22 -3.21
CA GLU A 509 56.04 -2.35 -4.54
C GLU A 509 57.20 -1.38 -4.77
N ARG A 510 57.10 -0.13 -4.29
CA ARG A 510 58.23 0.83 -4.31
C ARG A 510 59.40 0.35 -3.47
N ARG A 511 59.16 -0.31 -2.33
CA ARG A 511 60.22 -0.93 -1.50
C ARG A 511 60.85 -2.17 -2.15
N ARG A 512 60.18 -2.80 -3.11
CA ARG A 512 60.68 -3.95 -3.89
C ARG A 512 61.37 -3.55 -5.20
N GLY A 513 61.32 -2.26 -5.56
CA GLY A 513 61.98 -1.68 -6.74
C GLY A 513 63.43 -1.31 -6.48
N ARG A 514 64.33 -2.14 -7.02
CA ARG A 514 65.80 -1.99 -7.06
C ARG A 514 66.23 -0.62 -7.58
N ASP A 515 67.12 0.04 -6.83
CA ASP A 515 68.11 0.94 -7.42
C ASP A 515 69.02 0.12 -8.36
N VAL A 516 69.16 0.61 -9.59
CA VAL A 516 70.28 0.35 -10.50
C VAL A 516 70.73 1.74 -10.94
N PRO A 517 72.02 2.10 -10.92
CA PRO A 517 73.20 1.23 -10.90
C PRO A 517 73.88 1.06 -9.54
#